data_AF-A0A2E6YF71-F1
#
_entry.id   AF-A0A2E6YF71-F1
#
_cell.length_a   1.000
_cell.length_b   1.000
_cell.length_c   1.000
_cell.angle_alpha   90.00
_cell.angle_beta   90.00
_cell.angle_gamma   90.00
#
_symmetry.space_group_name_H-M   'P 1'
#
loop_
_entity.id
_entity.type
_entity.pdbx_description
1 polymer ?
#
loop_
_entity_poly.entity_id
_entity_poly.type
_entity_poly.pdbx_seq_one_letter_code
_entity_poly.pdbx_strand_id
1 'polypeptide(L)'
;MKKVKIFIRTDLKTNSNKRVPNGKLAAQSAHACMAGFLSLFKRTENKLIPLEENKPLIEAFLNNKVEIEYLPIKEKDLGSVIEEENLIKIIDQGRTVFREPTLTTMIKMPKGYTYNQYVDCAAEQNERYRSKQTIIINKPEIKDKWEMFEVVTESSMKSLYSFLNKELEIELKDEGLKAWISGAFAKITLQPVDIKIEELEKRLLSQTDLTFVVTKKENKISSITVNPNFVEIVDQHTKEGLRLV
;
A
#
# COMPACT_ATOMS: atom_id res chain seq x y z
N MET A 1 0.90 7.38 -22.39
CA MET A 1 0.67 7.23 -20.94
C MET A 1 0.19 5.80 -20.70
N LYS A 2 0.79 5.06 -19.76
CA LYS A 2 0.37 3.67 -19.46
C LYS A 2 -0.80 3.73 -18.46
N LYS A 3 -1.71 2.75 -18.49
CA LYS A 3 -2.89 2.71 -17.59
C LYS A 3 -2.93 1.40 -16.81
N VAL A 4 -3.23 1.51 -15.52
CA VAL A 4 -3.56 0.36 -14.65
C VAL A 4 -4.94 0.58 -14.05
N LYS A 5 -5.67 -0.52 -13.83
CA LYS A 5 -7.03 -0.47 -13.26
C LYS A 5 -7.04 -1.20 -11.93
N ILE A 6 -7.53 -0.56 -10.88
CA ILE A 6 -7.72 -1.16 -9.57
C ILE A 6 -9.22 -1.37 -9.36
N PHE A 7 -9.66 -2.61 -9.40
CA PHE A 7 -11.03 -3.00 -9.13
C PHE A 7 -11.23 -3.18 -7.62
N ILE A 8 -12.25 -2.53 -7.07
CA ILE A 8 -12.49 -2.48 -5.63
C ILE A 8 -13.88 -3.01 -5.33
N ARG A 9 -13.95 -4.08 -4.54
CA ARG A 9 -15.22 -4.66 -4.07
C ARG A 9 -15.88 -3.74 -3.04
N THR A 10 -16.85 -2.95 -3.50
CA THR A 10 -17.55 -1.95 -2.66
C THR A 10 -18.80 -2.48 -1.96
N ASP A 11 -19.22 -3.69 -2.33
CA ASP A 11 -20.34 -4.45 -1.77
C ASP A 11 -19.98 -5.26 -0.53
N LEU A 12 -18.68 -5.38 -0.20
CA LEU A 12 -18.23 -6.14 0.96
C LEU A 12 -18.77 -5.59 2.27
N LYS A 13 -18.99 -6.51 3.20
CA LYS A 13 -19.40 -6.21 4.57
C LYS A 13 -18.38 -6.75 5.56
N THR A 14 -18.28 -6.05 6.68
CA THR A 14 -17.51 -6.47 7.85
C THR A 14 -18.18 -7.67 8.53
N ASN A 15 -17.44 -8.30 9.43
CA ASN A 15 -17.92 -9.36 10.33
C ASN A 15 -19.16 -9.01 11.16
N SER A 16 -19.49 -7.72 11.28
CA SER A 16 -20.65 -7.17 11.98
C SER A 16 -21.78 -6.77 11.02
N ASN A 17 -21.73 -7.24 9.76
CA ASN A 17 -22.68 -6.92 8.69
C ASN A 17 -22.78 -5.42 8.36
N LYS A 18 -21.78 -4.63 8.76
CA LYS A 18 -21.64 -3.19 8.43
C LYS A 18 -20.80 -3.01 7.17
N ARG A 19 -20.96 -1.88 6.48
CA ARG A 19 -20.11 -1.50 5.35
C ARG A 19 -18.63 -1.47 5.77
N VAL A 20 -17.74 -1.96 4.90
CA VAL A 20 -16.29 -1.88 5.12
C VAL A 20 -15.86 -0.41 5.19
N PRO A 21 -15.06 -0.01 6.21
CA PRO A 21 -14.57 1.36 6.33
C PRO A 21 -13.77 1.81 5.10
N ASN A 22 -13.92 3.06 4.67
CA ASN A 22 -13.19 3.59 3.50
C ASN A 22 -11.67 3.48 3.68
N GLY A 23 -11.14 3.70 4.88
CA GLY A 23 -9.71 3.50 5.14
C GLY A 23 -9.26 2.07 4.89
N LYS A 24 -10.08 1.05 5.23
CA LYS A 24 -9.75 -0.34 4.91
C LYS A 24 -9.71 -0.56 3.39
N LEU A 25 -10.68 -0.05 2.65
CA LEU A 25 -10.69 -0.15 1.18
C LEU A 25 -9.50 0.57 0.55
N ALA A 26 -9.16 1.77 1.02
CA ALA A 26 -7.97 2.51 0.57
C ALA A 26 -6.68 1.71 0.77
N ALA A 27 -6.54 1.02 1.91
CA ALA A 27 -5.38 0.16 2.17
C ALA A 27 -5.32 -1.00 1.16
N GLN A 28 -6.46 -1.65 0.88
CA GLN A 28 -6.51 -2.74 -0.10
C GLN A 28 -6.22 -2.25 -1.53
N SER A 29 -6.61 -1.02 -1.88
CA SER A 29 -6.24 -0.40 -3.17
C SER A 29 -4.73 -0.17 -3.28
N ALA A 30 -4.11 0.37 -2.22
CA ALA A 30 -2.66 0.54 -2.18
C ALA A 30 -1.93 -0.81 -2.26
N HIS A 31 -2.44 -1.86 -1.60
CA HIS A 31 -1.86 -3.21 -1.69
C HIS A 31 -1.94 -3.76 -3.10
N ALA A 32 -3.07 -3.55 -3.80
CA ALA A 32 -3.19 -3.95 -5.20
C ALA A 32 -2.15 -3.25 -6.07
N CYS A 33 -1.97 -1.94 -5.93
CA CYS A 33 -0.96 -1.19 -6.69
C CYS A 33 0.46 -1.67 -6.39
N MET A 34 0.80 -1.84 -5.11
CA MET A 34 2.11 -2.34 -4.71
C MET A 34 2.37 -3.75 -5.24
N ALA A 35 1.39 -4.66 -5.14
CA ALA A 35 1.51 -6.01 -5.68
C ALA A 35 1.73 -6.00 -7.20
N GLY A 36 0.98 -5.15 -7.91
CA GLY A 36 1.18 -4.91 -9.34
C GLY A 36 2.60 -4.47 -9.67
N PHE A 37 3.12 -3.49 -8.93
CA PHE A 37 4.50 -3.04 -9.11
C PHE A 37 5.53 -4.11 -8.76
N LEU A 38 5.39 -4.79 -7.62
CA LEU A 38 6.31 -5.83 -7.16
C LEU A 38 6.32 -7.04 -8.11
N SER A 39 5.21 -7.33 -8.78
CA SER A 39 5.13 -8.39 -9.80
C SER A 39 6.08 -8.19 -10.98
N LEU A 40 6.59 -6.96 -11.19
CA LEU A 40 7.54 -6.63 -12.26
C LEU A 40 8.97 -7.12 -11.99
N PHE A 41 9.24 -7.56 -10.77
CA PHE A 41 10.55 -7.98 -10.32
C PHE A 41 10.66 -9.50 -10.35
N LYS A 42 11.88 -10.02 -10.30
CA LYS A 42 12.27 -11.38 -9.96
C LYS A 42 12.80 -11.38 -8.52
N ARG A 43 12.26 -12.21 -7.63
CA ARG A 43 12.77 -12.35 -6.27
C ARG A 43 13.92 -13.32 -6.19
N THR A 44 14.98 -12.91 -5.50
CA THR A 44 16.05 -13.77 -5.00
C THR A 44 15.98 -13.81 -3.47
N GLU A 45 16.91 -14.51 -2.82
CA GLU A 45 17.00 -14.56 -1.36
C GLU A 45 17.08 -13.16 -0.72
N ASN A 46 17.89 -12.28 -1.32
CA ASN A 46 18.26 -10.99 -0.72
C ASN A 46 17.88 -9.77 -1.58
N LYS A 47 17.26 -9.97 -2.75
CA LYS A 47 16.94 -8.87 -3.66
C LYS A 47 15.63 -9.09 -4.41
N LEU A 48 15.04 -7.98 -4.85
CA LEU A 48 14.11 -7.95 -5.97
C LEU A 48 14.80 -7.28 -7.15
N ILE A 49 14.93 -8.02 -8.25
CA ILE A 49 15.66 -7.60 -9.45
C ILE A 49 14.64 -7.41 -10.58
N PRO A 50 14.57 -6.26 -11.24
CA PRO A 50 13.63 -6.05 -12.34
C PRO A 50 13.93 -7.00 -13.51
N LEU A 51 12.89 -7.54 -14.15
CA LEU A 51 13.08 -8.17 -15.46
C LEU A 51 13.36 -7.08 -16.51
N GLU A 52 14.25 -7.33 -17.47
CA GLU A 52 14.64 -6.33 -18.47
C GLU A 52 13.44 -5.81 -19.26
N GLU A 53 12.51 -6.69 -19.67
CA GLU A 53 11.29 -6.30 -20.37
C GLU A 53 10.36 -5.41 -19.53
N ASN A 54 10.49 -5.46 -18.20
CA ASN A 54 9.63 -4.73 -17.26
C ASN A 54 10.18 -3.36 -16.86
N LYS A 55 11.49 -3.10 -17.04
CA LYS A 55 12.12 -1.81 -16.69
C LYS A 55 11.36 -0.60 -17.25
N PRO A 56 10.89 -0.58 -18.52
CA PRO A 56 10.14 0.56 -19.03
C PRO A 56 8.82 0.84 -18.28
N LEU A 57 8.19 -0.17 -17.67
CA LEU A 57 6.98 0.01 -16.86
C LEU A 57 7.34 0.49 -15.45
N ILE A 58 8.42 -0.02 -14.86
CA ILE A 58 8.95 0.46 -13.58
C ILE A 58 9.31 1.95 -13.67
N GLU A 59 10.03 2.36 -14.70
CA GLU A 59 10.36 3.77 -14.94
C GLU A 59 9.11 4.63 -15.17
N ALA A 60 8.09 4.09 -15.84
CA ALA A 60 6.84 4.81 -16.02
C ALA A 60 6.13 5.04 -14.67
N PHE A 61 6.16 4.08 -13.76
CA PHE A 61 5.65 4.23 -12.40
C PHE A 61 6.42 5.34 -11.64
N LEU A 62 7.76 5.29 -11.65
CA LEU A 62 8.62 6.25 -10.96
C LEU A 62 8.44 7.69 -11.45
N ASN A 63 8.24 7.86 -12.76
CA ASN A 63 8.09 9.17 -13.39
C ASN A 63 6.63 9.66 -13.41
N ASN A 64 5.72 9.02 -12.66
CA ASN A 64 4.28 9.34 -12.65
C ASN A 64 3.65 9.33 -14.06
N LYS A 65 4.12 8.44 -14.95
CA LYS A 65 3.61 8.22 -16.31
C LYS A 65 2.64 7.03 -16.41
N VAL A 66 2.23 6.51 -15.25
CA VAL A 66 1.18 5.50 -15.10
C VAL A 66 -0.06 6.15 -14.50
N GLU A 67 -1.15 6.12 -15.24
CA GLU A 67 -2.49 6.52 -14.77
C GLU A 67 -3.13 5.34 -14.03
N ILE A 68 -3.58 5.57 -12.80
CA ILE A 68 -4.26 4.57 -11.97
C ILE A 68 -5.75 4.90 -11.95
N GLU A 69 -6.57 3.99 -12.48
CA GLU A 69 -8.03 4.12 -12.47
C GLU A 69 -8.63 3.26 -11.34
N TYR A 70 -9.40 3.86 -10.44
CA TYR A 70 -10.08 3.16 -9.35
C TYR A 70 -11.53 2.84 -9.74
N LEU A 71 -11.85 1.56 -9.87
CA LEU A 71 -13.15 1.08 -10.37
C LEU A 71 -13.93 0.35 -9.27
N PRO A 72 -15.04 0.92 -8.77
CA PRO A 72 -15.94 0.18 -7.89
C PRO A 72 -16.59 -0.99 -8.64
N ILE A 73 -16.54 -2.17 -8.04
CA ILE A 73 -17.26 -3.35 -8.52
C ILE A 73 -18.08 -3.97 -7.39
N LYS A 74 -19.05 -4.81 -7.78
CA LYS A 74 -19.88 -5.63 -6.89
C LYS A 74 -19.76 -7.11 -7.26
N GLU A 75 -20.25 -8.01 -6.41
CA GLU A 75 -20.24 -9.46 -6.64
C GLU A 75 -20.73 -9.86 -8.04
N LYS A 76 -21.83 -9.27 -8.51
CA LYS A 76 -22.42 -9.56 -9.83
C LYS A 76 -21.47 -9.27 -11.01
N ASP A 77 -20.51 -8.37 -10.83
CA ASP A 77 -19.57 -7.93 -11.86
C ASP A 77 -18.24 -8.69 -11.74
N LEU A 78 -18.10 -9.58 -10.74
CA LEU A 78 -16.83 -10.22 -10.41
C LEU A 78 -16.40 -11.24 -11.47
N GLY A 79 -17.35 -12.00 -12.02
CA GLY A 79 -17.07 -13.05 -13.00
C GLY A 79 -16.33 -12.50 -14.23
N SER A 80 -16.84 -11.41 -14.82
CA SER A 80 -16.23 -10.79 -16.00
C SER A 80 -14.86 -10.18 -15.72
N VAL A 81 -14.63 -9.65 -14.51
CA VAL A 81 -13.34 -9.05 -14.12
C VAL A 81 -12.29 -10.12 -13.87
N ILE A 82 -12.65 -11.23 -13.22
CA ILE A 82 -11.69 -12.29 -12.83
C ILE A 82 -11.09 -13.00 -14.05
N GLU A 83 -11.82 -13.05 -15.16
CA GLU A 83 -11.38 -13.65 -16.42
C GLU A 83 -10.42 -12.75 -17.22
N GLU A 84 -10.18 -11.51 -16.78
CA GLU A 84 -9.27 -10.61 -17.46
C GLU A 84 -7.80 -11.06 -17.34
N GLU A 85 -7.06 -11.02 -18.45
CA GLU A 85 -5.61 -11.26 -18.47
C GLU A 85 -4.84 -10.22 -17.63
N ASN A 86 -3.68 -10.63 -17.10
CA ASN A 86 -2.76 -9.78 -16.31
C ASN A 86 -3.40 -9.19 -15.05
N LEU A 87 -4.31 -9.96 -14.44
CA LEU A 87 -5.00 -9.59 -13.22
C LEU A 87 -4.29 -10.19 -12.00
N ILE A 88 -3.96 -9.33 -11.03
CA ILE A 88 -3.43 -9.73 -9.73
C ILE A 88 -4.52 -9.52 -8.68
N LYS A 89 -4.76 -10.55 -7.87
CA LYS A 89 -5.84 -10.59 -6.88
C LYS A 89 -5.29 -10.35 -5.48
N ILE A 90 -5.97 -9.52 -4.69
CA ILE A 90 -5.64 -9.26 -3.29
C ILE A 90 -6.70 -9.90 -2.40
N ILE A 91 -6.27 -10.85 -1.58
CA ILE A 91 -7.13 -11.57 -0.63
C ILE A 91 -6.73 -11.15 0.78
N ASP A 92 -7.64 -10.44 1.46
CA ASP A 92 -7.52 -10.15 2.88
C ASP A 92 -7.73 -11.45 3.67
N GLN A 93 -6.80 -11.79 4.56
CA GLN A 93 -6.81 -13.07 5.27
C GLN A 93 -7.84 -13.17 6.41
N GLY A 94 -8.70 -12.15 6.60
CA GLY A 94 -9.82 -12.26 7.54
C GLY A 94 -9.41 -12.25 9.01
N ARG A 95 -8.28 -11.60 9.35
CA ARG A 95 -7.80 -11.51 10.75
C ARG A 95 -8.44 -10.41 11.59
N THR A 96 -9.18 -9.50 10.95
CA THR A 96 -9.73 -8.30 11.62
C THR A 96 -11.15 -7.98 11.12
N VAL A 97 -11.24 -7.36 9.94
CA VAL A 97 -12.50 -6.80 9.40
C VAL A 97 -13.41 -7.88 8.82
N PHE A 98 -12.82 -8.89 8.16
CA PHE A 98 -13.50 -10.06 7.60
C PHE A 98 -13.32 -11.27 8.52
N ARG A 99 -14.15 -12.31 8.37
CA ARG A 99 -14.05 -13.56 9.16
C ARG A 99 -13.30 -14.68 8.43
N GLU A 100 -13.11 -14.53 7.13
CA GLU A 100 -12.53 -15.52 6.23
C GLU A 100 -11.70 -14.83 5.16
N PRO A 101 -10.78 -15.55 4.49
CA PRO A 101 -10.08 -15.04 3.32
C PRO A 101 -11.05 -14.45 2.30
N THR A 102 -10.95 -13.15 2.05
CA THR A 102 -11.90 -12.38 1.24
C THR A 102 -11.17 -11.66 0.12
N LEU A 103 -11.58 -11.87 -1.14
CA LEU A 103 -11.11 -11.09 -2.28
C LEU A 103 -11.62 -9.65 -2.17
N THR A 104 -10.71 -8.70 -1.91
CA THR A 104 -11.04 -7.31 -1.62
C THR A 104 -10.82 -6.40 -2.82
N THR A 105 -9.67 -6.54 -3.47
CA THR A 105 -9.25 -5.72 -4.60
C THR A 105 -8.50 -6.55 -5.62
N MET A 106 -8.48 -6.06 -6.85
CA MET A 106 -7.68 -6.62 -7.94
C MET A 106 -7.02 -5.49 -8.70
N ILE A 107 -5.83 -5.73 -9.26
CA ILE A 107 -5.19 -4.81 -10.19
C ILE A 107 -5.03 -5.49 -11.56
N LYS A 108 -5.44 -4.80 -12.62
CA LYS A 108 -5.11 -5.17 -13.98
C LYS A 108 -3.91 -4.39 -14.46
N MET A 109 -2.89 -5.13 -14.84
CA MET A 109 -1.64 -4.59 -15.36
C MET A 109 -1.66 -4.51 -16.90
N PRO A 110 -0.83 -3.66 -17.53
CA PRO A 110 -0.81 -3.52 -18.99
C PRO A 110 -0.40 -4.80 -19.72
N LYS A 111 -0.76 -4.95 -20.99
CA LYS A 111 -0.22 -6.07 -21.81
C LYS A 111 1.25 -5.83 -22.18
N GLY A 112 1.96 -6.91 -22.54
CA GLY A 112 3.33 -6.84 -23.07
C GLY A 112 4.44 -6.85 -22.01
N TYR A 113 4.14 -7.35 -20.80
CA TYR A 113 5.07 -7.46 -19.67
C TYR A 113 4.90 -8.80 -18.98
N THR A 114 5.92 -9.20 -18.22
CA THR A 114 5.93 -10.45 -17.46
C THR A 114 5.59 -10.17 -16.00
N TYR A 115 4.64 -10.89 -15.41
CA TYR A 115 4.21 -10.66 -14.04
C TYR A 115 4.47 -11.89 -13.17
N ASN A 116 5.34 -11.73 -12.19
CA ASN A 116 5.60 -12.76 -11.18
C ASN A 116 4.56 -12.66 -10.05
N GLN A 117 3.93 -13.77 -9.70
CA GLN A 117 3.00 -13.82 -8.57
C GLN A 117 3.82 -13.87 -7.26
N TYR A 118 3.95 -12.73 -6.58
CA TYR A 118 4.62 -12.65 -5.28
C TYR A 118 3.70 -12.73 -4.08
N VAL A 119 2.40 -12.54 -4.30
CA VAL A 119 1.43 -12.45 -3.21
C VAL A 119 1.00 -13.86 -2.84
N ASP A 120 1.90 -14.59 -2.19
CA ASP A 120 1.54 -15.81 -1.49
C ASP A 120 1.13 -15.43 -0.06
N CYS A 121 -0.09 -14.90 0.08
CA CYS A 121 -0.67 -14.59 1.39
C CYS A 121 -0.82 -15.85 2.28
N ALA A 122 -0.53 -17.05 1.76
CA ALA A 122 -0.69 -18.32 2.43
C ALA A 122 0.55 -18.79 3.23
N ALA A 123 1.68 -18.08 3.17
CA ALA A 123 2.88 -18.51 3.90
C ALA A 123 2.73 -18.31 5.42
N GLU A 124 2.92 -19.41 6.15
CA GLU A 124 3.04 -19.55 7.60
C GLU A 124 3.58 -18.29 8.26
N GLN A 125 2.68 -17.51 8.85
CA GLN A 125 3.07 -16.29 9.52
C GLN A 125 3.82 -16.63 10.79
N ASN A 126 5.15 -16.55 10.72
CA ASN A 126 5.93 -16.23 11.91
C ASN A 126 5.39 -14.91 12.48
N GLU A 127 4.50 -14.99 13.47
CA GLU A 127 3.87 -13.83 14.11
C GLU A 127 4.89 -12.82 14.67
N ARG A 128 6.15 -13.26 14.83
CA ARG A 128 7.29 -12.46 15.28
C ARG A 128 7.65 -11.29 14.36
N TYR A 129 7.34 -11.33 13.06
CA TYR A 129 7.74 -10.27 12.10
C TYR A 129 6.53 -9.70 11.35
N ARG A 130 5.62 -9.03 12.07
CA ARG A 130 4.49 -8.30 11.45
C ARG A 130 4.88 -6.86 11.13
N SER A 131 5.56 -6.61 10.02
CA SER A 131 5.79 -5.22 9.58
C SER A 131 4.50 -4.56 9.07
N LYS A 132 4.32 -3.28 9.40
CA LYS A 132 3.20 -2.45 8.94
C LYS A 132 3.71 -1.07 8.56
N GLN A 133 3.22 -0.54 7.44
CA GLN A 133 3.43 0.86 7.08
C GLN A 133 2.33 1.73 7.71
N THR A 134 2.70 2.79 8.42
CA THR A 134 1.73 3.75 8.97
C THR A 134 1.59 4.94 8.05
N ILE A 135 0.36 5.21 7.59
CA ILE A 135 0.03 6.37 6.74
C ILE A 135 -0.91 7.26 7.52
N ILE A 136 -0.50 8.51 7.72
CA ILE A 136 -1.22 9.56 8.43
C ILE A 136 -1.82 10.51 7.41
N ILE A 137 -3.15 10.53 7.31
CA ILE A 137 -3.88 11.29 6.28
C ILE A 137 -4.35 12.64 6.84
N ASN A 138 -4.06 13.74 6.12
CA ASN A 138 -4.60 15.07 6.40
C ASN A 138 -6.06 15.17 5.95
N LYS A 139 -6.99 14.70 6.78
CA LYS A 139 -8.41 14.61 6.41
C LYS A 139 -9.02 15.92 5.85
N PRO A 140 -8.72 17.12 6.39
CA PRO A 140 -9.15 18.39 5.81
C PRO A 140 -8.82 18.60 4.32
N GLU A 141 -7.73 18.00 3.83
CA GLU A 141 -7.29 18.14 2.43
C GLU A 141 -7.80 16.99 1.54
N ILE A 142 -8.67 16.10 2.06
CA ILE A 142 -9.26 14.99 1.32
C ILE A 142 -10.74 15.29 1.06
N LYS A 143 -11.10 15.52 -0.21
CA LYS A 143 -12.46 15.88 -0.64
C LYS A 143 -13.40 14.69 -0.55
N ASP A 144 -12.95 13.51 -0.97
CA ASP A 144 -13.76 12.30 -0.97
C ASP A 144 -12.97 11.00 -0.72
N LYS A 145 -13.67 9.87 -0.76
CA LYS A 145 -13.06 8.56 -0.54
C LYS A 145 -12.11 8.14 -1.66
N TRP A 146 -12.29 8.61 -2.89
CA TRP A 146 -11.46 8.25 -4.03
C TRP A 146 -10.12 8.97 -3.96
N GLU A 147 -10.14 10.24 -3.60
CA GLU A 147 -8.94 11.00 -3.31
C GLU A 147 -8.15 10.39 -2.14
N MET A 148 -8.83 9.83 -1.13
CA MET A 148 -8.16 9.05 -0.09
C MET A 148 -7.42 7.83 -0.67
N PHE A 149 -7.99 7.16 -1.67
CA PHE A 149 -7.36 5.96 -2.27
C PHE A 149 -6.14 6.36 -3.09
N GLU A 150 -6.23 7.47 -3.83
CA GLU A 150 -5.11 8.09 -4.54
C GLU A 150 -3.96 8.41 -3.57
N VAL A 151 -4.22 9.19 -2.53
CA VAL A 151 -3.21 9.64 -1.57
C VAL A 151 -2.54 8.46 -0.88
N VAL A 152 -3.32 7.48 -0.41
CA VAL A 152 -2.77 6.28 0.24
C VAL A 152 -1.90 5.49 -0.73
N THR A 153 -2.39 5.24 -1.94
CA THR A 153 -1.66 4.50 -2.97
C THR A 153 -0.35 5.20 -3.32
N GLU A 154 -0.40 6.49 -3.63
CA GLU A 154 0.78 7.30 -3.93
C GLU A 154 1.80 7.27 -2.79
N SER A 155 1.34 7.39 -1.55
CA SER A 155 2.23 7.41 -0.39
C SER A 155 2.90 6.05 -0.15
N SER A 156 2.17 4.96 -0.34
CA SER A 156 2.72 3.61 -0.30
C SER A 156 3.74 3.38 -1.41
N MET A 157 3.42 3.80 -2.64
CA MET A 157 4.30 3.67 -3.79
C MET A 157 5.59 4.49 -3.61
N LYS A 158 5.51 5.75 -3.16
CA LYS A 158 6.71 6.56 -2.88
C LYS A 158 7.61 5.93 -1.82
N SER A 159 7.02 5.34 -0.77
CA SER A 159 7.80 4.61 0.23
C SER A 159 8.51 3.42 -0.38
N LEU A 160 7.83 2.66 -1.25
CA LEU A 160 8.45 1.55 -1.98
C LEU A 160 9.59 2.04 -2.89
N TYR A 161 9.40 3.16 -3.58
CA TYR A 161 10.41 3.74 -4.47
C TYR A 161 11.67 4.19 -3.72
N SER A 162 11.54 4.60 -2.46
CA SER A 162 12.70 5.00 -1.64
C SER A 162 13.70 3.87 -1.39
N PHE A 163 13.31 2.61 -1.63
CA PHE A 163 14.18 1.45 -1.52
C PHE A 163 14.87 1.05 -2.82
N LEU A 164 14.51 1.66 -3.96
CA LEU A 164 15.13 1.34 -5.23
C LEU A 164 16.54 1.94 -5.31
N ASN A 165 17.51 1.11 -5.68
CA ASN A 165 18.85 1.58 -6.01
C ASN A 165 18.91 2.15 -7.45
N LYS A 166 20.11 2.59 -7.87
CA LYS A 166 20.33 3.14 -9.23
C LYS A 166 20.04 2.15 -10.36
N GLU A 167 20.11 0.85 -10.08
CA GLU A 167 19.83 -0.24 -11.01
C GLU A 167 18.36 -0.67 -10.98
N LEU A 168 17.52 0.07 -10.23
CA LEU A 168 16.12 -0.23 -9.98
C LEU A 168 15.91 -1.56 -9.25
N GLU A 169 16.89 -2.04 -8.48
CA GLU A 169 16.74 -3.20 -7.60
C GLU A 169 16.31 -2.77 -6.19
N ILE A 170 15.66 -3.68 -5.46
CA ILE A 170 15.37 -3.52 -4.03
C ILE A 170 16.22 -4.53 -3.26
N GLU A 171 17.06 -4.05 -2.35
CA GLU A 171 17.83 -4.90 -1.43
C GLU A 171 16.99 -5.24 -0.20
N LEU A 172 16.79 -6.53 0.06
CA LEU A 172 16.02 -7.05 1.19
C LEU A 172 16.91 -7.15 2.44
N LYS A 173 17.36 -6.00 2.94
CA LYS A 173 18.41 -5.89 3.97
C LYS A 173 18.01 -6.39 5.35
N ASP A 174 16.74 -6.28 5.70
CA ASP A 174 16.22 -6.64 7.02
C ASP A 174 14.93 -7.44 6.93
N GLU A 175 14.64 -8.19 8.01
CA GLU A 175 13.45 -9.05 8.11
C GLU A 175 12.14 -8.26 8.14
N GLY A 176 12.16 -6.98 8.55
CA GLY A 176 11.00 -6.09 8.53
C GLY A 176 10.60 -5.72 7.10
N LEU A 177 11.55 -5.29 6.28
CA LEU A 177 11.35 -5.02 4.85
C LEU A 177 10.93 -6.28 4.10
N LYS A 178 11.61 -7.41 4.36
CA LYS A 178 11.21 -8.73 3.81
C LYS A 178 9.77 -9.04 4.17
N ALA A 179 9.37 -8.89 5.43
CA ALA A 179 8.01 -9.17 5.88
C ALA A 179 6.97 -8.22 5.25
N TRP A 180 7.30 -6.92 5.14
CA TRP A 180 6.42 -5.93 4.52
C TRP A 180 6.14 -6.24 3.04
N ILE A 181 7.21 -6.52 2.28
CA ILE A 181 7.12 -6.92 0.86
C ILE A 181 6.40 -8.26 0.70
N SER A 182 6.64 -9.22 1.60
CA SER A 182 6.14 -10.59 1.45
C SER A 182 4.69 -10.77 1.87
N GLY A 183 4.19 -10.03 2.86
CA GLY A 183 2.96 -10.47 3.52
C GLY A 183 2.10 -9.44 4.22
N ALA A 184 2.46 -8.15 4.30
CA ALA A 184 1.71 -7.31 5.22
C ALA A 184 1.77 -5.78 5.04
N PHE A 185 0.70 -5.25 4.46
CA PHE A 185 -0.14 -4.24 5.10
C PHE A 185 0.46 -2.85 5.43
N ALA A 186 0.02 -1.85 4.66
CA ALA A 186 -0.26 -0.53 5.22
C ALA A 186 -1.37 -0.60 6.29
N LYS A 187 -1.10 -0.15 7.52
CA LYS A 187 -2.10 0.31 8.49
C LYS A 187 -2.29 1.80 8.23
N ILE A 188 -3.42 2.17 7.66
CA ILE A 188 -3.79 3.59 7.55
C ILE A 188 -4.29 4.02 8.93
N THR A 189 -3.61 5.00 9.52
CA THR A 189 -4.05 5.64 10.75
C THR A 189 -4.44 7.06 10.37
N LEU A 190 -5.71 7.43 10.53
CA LEU A 190 -6.12 8.80 10.26
C LEU A 190 -5.41 9.75 11.24
N GLN A 191 -5.09 10.96 10.79
CA GLN A 191 -4.53 12.01 11.64
C GLN A 191 -5.38 12.17 12.91
N PRO A 192 -4.76 12.21 14.10
CA PRO A 192 -5.43 12.64 15.32
C PRO A 192 -6.08 14.01 15.12
N VAL A 193 -7.33 14.18 15.56
CA VAL A 193 -8.10 15.43 15.35
C VAL A 193 -7.37 16.66 15.95
N ASP A 194 -6.50 16.45 16.93
CA ASP A 194 -5.94 17.50 17.79
C ASP A 194 -4.50 17.91 17.44
N ILE A 195 -3.88 17.32 16.41
CA ILE A 195 -2.49 17.66 16.02
C ILE A 195 -2.50 18.16 14.58
N LYS A 196 -2.04 19.41 14.33
CA LYS A 196 -1.84 19.91 12.96
C LYS A 196 -0.79 19.07 12.23
N ILE A 197 -1.00 18.78 10.95
CA ILE A 197 -0.11 17.86 10.23
C ILE A 197 1.31 18.42 10.09
N GLU A 198 1.46 19.73 10.01
CA GLU A 198 2.78 20.41 9.97
C GLU A 198 3.52 20.29 11.30
N GLU A 199 2.80 20.25 12.42
CA GLU A 199 3.39 20.02 13.75
C GLU A 199 3.85 18.57 13.87
N LEU A 200 3.06 17.64 13.36
CA LEU A 200 3.40 16.23 13.31
C LEU A 200 4.63 15.96 12.43
N GLU A 201 4.69 16.59 11.24
CA GLU A 201 5.87 16.53 10.36
C GLU A 201 7.14 16.99 11.09
N LYS A 202 7.09 18.15 11.77
CA LYS A 202 8.23 18.66 12.55
C LYS A 202 8.65 17.72 13.67
N ARG A 203 7.69 17.12 14.38
CA ARG A 203 7.97 16.15 15.44
C ARG A 203 8.63 14.89 14.86
N LEU A 204 8.13 14.36 13.75
CA LEU A 204 8.73 13.20 13.09
C LEU A 204 10.13 13.51 12.54
N LEU A 205 10.35 14.71 11.97
CA LEU A 205 11.69 15.19 11.57
C LEU A 205 12.69 15.21 12.74
N SER A 206 12.22 15.45 13.97
CA SER A 206 13.07 15.48 15.15
C SER A 206 13.43 14.09 15.69
N GLN A 207 12.77 13.03 15.23
CA GLN A 207 13.10 11.65 15.57
C GLN A 207 14.10 11.09 14.56
N THR A 208 15.37 10.97 14.95
CA THR A 208 16.47 10.54 14.07
C THR A 208 16.33 9.12 13.54
N ASP A 209 15.52 8.31 14.22
CA ASP A 209 15.42 6.88 13.96
C ASP A 209 14.21 6.55 13.07
N LEU A 210 13.48 7.54 12.54
CA LEU A 210 12.36 7.30 11.64
C LEU A 210 12.62 7.86 10.25
N THR A 211 12.54 6.99 9.25
CA THR A 211 12.42 7.41 7.85
C THR A 211 10.94 7.59 7.52
N PHE A 212 10.57 8.73 6.93
CA PHE A 212 9.19 8.96 6.48
C PHE A 212 9.15 9.68 5.14
N VAL A 213 7.99 9.60 4.49
CA VAL A 213 7.70 10.21 3.20
C VAL A 213 6.53 11.18 3.36
N VAL A 214 6.68 12.39 2.84
CA VAL A 214 5.63 13.41 2.83
C VAL A 214 5.03 13.48 1.43
N THR A 215 3.71 13.32 1.34
CA THR A 215 2.97 13.54 0.10
C THR A 215 2.28 14.89 0.19
N LYS A 216 2.44 15.70 -0.86
CA LYS A 216 1.81 17.02 -0.98
C LYS A 216 0.86 17.04 -2.18
N LYS A 217 -0.30 17.68 -2.01
CA LYS A 217 -1.25 18.02 -3.07
C LYS A 217 -1.46 19.52 -3.07
N GLU A 218 -1.35 20.16 -4.24
CA GLU A 218 -1.49 21.62 -4.36
C GLU A 218 -0.60 22.39 -3.34
N ASN A 219 0.64 21.90 -3.15
CA ASN A 219 1.63 22.39 -2.17
C ASN A 219 1.30 22.22 -0.68
N LYS A 220 0.19 21.58 -0.33
CA LYS A 220 -0.19 21.25 1.06
C LYS A 220 0.05 19.79 1.37
N ILE A 221 0.37 19.46 2.63
CA ILE A 221 0.60 18.07 3.05
C ILE A 221 -0.73 17.31 3.03
N SER A 222 -0.84 16.29 2.19
CA SER A 222 -2.00 15.38 2.14
C SER A 222 -1.79 14.15 3.00
N SER A 223 -0.54 13.70 3.17
CA SER A 223 -0.20 12.61 4.08
C SER A 223 1.26 12.61 4.52
N ILE A 224 1.51 11.93 5.63
CA ILE A 224 2.84 11.53 6.10
C ILE A 224 2.87 10.02 6.28
N THR A 225 3.84 9.36 5.68
CA THR A 225 3.99 7.91 5.74
C THR A 225 5.29 7.52 6.42
N VAL A 226 5.20 6.77 7.52
CA VAL A 226 6.37 6.23 8.21
C VAL A 226 6.77 4.92 7.54
N ASN A 227 8.06 4.80 7.24
CA ASN A 227 8.61 3.67 6.50
C ASN A 227 8.49 2.36 7.34
N PRO A 228 8.07 1.24 6.73
CA PRO A 228 7.86 -0.09 7.36
C PRO A 228 9.03 -0.68 8.16
N ASN A 229 10.24 -0.15 8.06
CA ASN A 229 11.40 -0.69 8.79
C ASN A 229 11.32 -0.50 10.33
N PHE A 230 10.35 0.25 10.85
CA PHE A 230 10.26 0.63 12.28
C PHE A 230 9.05 0.04 13.00
N VAL A 231 8.85 -1.28 12.85
CA VAL A 231 7.68 -2.04 13.30
C VAL A 231 7.33 -1.85 14.78
N GLU A 232 8.32 -1.85 15.67
CA GLU A 232 8.12 -1.77 17.12
C GLU A 232 8.00 -0.32 17.63
N ILE A 233 8.81 0.59 17.08
CA ILE A 233 8.87 2.00 17.47
C ILE A 233 7.53 2.70 17.19
N VAL A 234 6.90 2.39 16.06
CA VAL A 234 5.63 3.02 15.69
C VAL A 234 4.47 2.48 16.51
N ASP A 235 4.40 1.19 16.89
CA ASP A 235 3.27 0.73 17.73
C ASP A 235 3.36 1.32 19.16
N GLN A 236 4.57 1.57 19.68
CA GLN A 236 4.77 2.37 20.90
C GLN A 236 4.40 3.84 20.69
N HIS A 237 4.92 4.53 19.68
CA HIS A 237 4.59 5.94 19.44
C HIS A 237 3.16 6.18 18.89
N THR A 238 2.47 5.19 18.34
CA THR A 238 1.04 5.30 18.01
C THR A 238 0.17 5.00 19.23
N LYS A 239 0.63 4.12 20.14
CA LYS A 239 -0.03 3.89 21.44
C LYS A 239 0.19 5.04 22.43
N GLU A 240 1.39 5.61 22.44
CA GLU A 240 1.83 6.69 23.32
C GLU A 240 1.54 8.06 22.67
N GLY A 241 1.72 8.25 21.36
CA GLY A 241 1.51 9.53 20.64
C GLY A 241 0.07 9.94 20.33
N LEU A 242 -0.92 9.13 20.70
CA LEU A 242 -2.34 9.52 20.78
C LEU A 242 -2.79 9.83 22.22
N ARG A 243 -1.88 9.68 23.20
CA ARG A 243 -1.95 10.24 24.56
C ARG A 243 -0.53 10.40 25.11
N LEU A 244 0.13 11.50 24.74
CA LEU A 244 1.31 11.97 25.49
C LEU A 244 0.81 12.98 26.52
N VAL A 245 0.81 12.54 27.79
CA VAL A 245 1.17 13.41 28.92
C VAL A 245 2.64 13.15 29.20
#